data_AF-A0A1N5U3L4-F1
#
_entry.id   AF-A0A1N5U3L4-F1
#
_cell.length_a   1.000
_cell.length_b   1.000
_cell.length_c   1.000
_cell.angle_alpha   90.00
_cell.angle_beta   90.00
_cell.angle_gamma   90.00
#
_symmetry.space_group_name_H-M   'P 1'
#
loop_
_entity.id
_entity.type
_entity.pdbx_description
1 polymer ?
#
loop_
_entity_poly.entity_id
_entity_poly.type
_entity_poly.pdbx_seq_one_letter_code
_entity_poly.pdbx_strand_id
1 'polypeptide(L)'
;MTPTSPLPPLRLRRNSIRPPVWDVEVEAGSRHIGTNAYVTVNARNADDVPLTIELITSYASRTVAGVVPGKAAYQAFNTRSTLVPAGIATVKVTGTRDGSTVTAQIEAPYGALGG
;
A
#
# COMPACT_ATOMS: atom_id res chain seq x y z
N MET A 1 24.03 40.74 2.34
CA MET A 1 24.27 39.30 2.52
C MET A 1 23.04 38.71 3.18
N THR A 2 22.17 38.12 2.38
CA THR A 2 20.93 37.48 2.83
C THR A 2 21.03 36.03 2.37
N PRO A 3 20.96 35.02 3.23
CA PRO A 3 20.91 33.65 2.75
C PRO A 3 19.55 33.41 2.10
N THR A 4 19.54 33.33 0.77
CA THR A 4 18.44 32.77 -0.01
C THR A 4 18.27 31.31 0.41
N SER A 5 17.27 31.06 1.25
CA SER A 5 16.82 29.70 1.57
C SER A 5 16.32 29.03 0.29
N PRO A 6 16.85 27.88 -0.15
CA PRO A 6 16.29 27.17 -1.29
C PRO A 6 14.93 26.59 -0.88
N LEU A 7 13.91 26.87 -1.70
CA LEU A 7 12.60 26.21 -1.62
C LEU A 7 12.79 24.69 -1.77
N PRO A 8 12.17 23.85 -0.93
CA PRO A 8 12.16 22.41 -1.17
C PRO A 8 11.37 22.10 -2.45
N PRO A 9 11.79 21.12 -3.27
CA PRO A 9 11.07 20.78 -4.50
C PRO A 9 9.68 20.24 -4.16
N LEU A 10 8.68 20.76 -4.88
CA LEU A 10 7.31 20.28 -4.91
C LEU A 10 7.29 18.75 -5.13
N ARG A 11 7.09 17.96 -4.07
CA ARG A 11 6.71 16.55 -4.22
C ARG A 11 5.27 16.53 -4.73
N LEU A 12 5.13 16.50 -6.05
CA LEU A 12 3.88 16.25 -6.73
C LEU A 12 3.31 14.94 -6.17
N ARG A 13 2.33 15.01 -5.26
CA ARG A 13 1.52 13.87 -4.84
C ARG A 13 0.66 13.45 -6.04
N ARG A 14 1.24 12.78 -7.03
CA ARG A 14 0.45 11.97 -7.97
C ARG A 14 0.04 10.70 -7.23
N ASN A 15 -0.83 10.87 -6.23
CA ASN A 15 -1.63 9.77 -5.73
C ASN A 15 -2.74 9.58 -6.77
N SER A 16 -2.70 8.43 -7.46
CA SER A 16 -3.66 7.85 -8.41
C SER A 16 -4.69 8.77 -9.10
N ILE A 17 -4.63 8.79 -10.44
CA ILE A 17 -5.47 9.63 -11.35
C ILE A 17 -6.95 9.19 -11.41
N ARG A 18 -7.41 8.31 -10.53
CA ARG A 18 -8.84 7.99 -10.37
C ARG A 18 -9.21 7.89 -8.88
N PRO A 19 -10.38 8.43 -8.47
CA PRO A 19 -10.89 8.15 -7.14
C PRO A 19 -11.04 6.63 -7.01
N PRO A 20 -10.56 6.03 -5.91
CA PRO A 20 -10.74 4.61 -5.70
C PRO A 20 -12.24 4.33 -5.56
N VAL A 21 -12.69 3.23 -6.17
CA VAL A 21 -14.11 2.83 -6.16
C VAL A 21 -14.57 2.45 -4.74
N TRP A 22 -13.62 2.04 -3.91
CA TRP A 22 -13.77 1.68 -2.51
C TRP A 22 -12.94 2.63 -1.64
N ASP A 23 -13.46 3.01 -0.48
CA ASP A 23 -12.69 3.81 0.48
C ASP A 23 -11.72 2.92 1.26
N VAL A 24 -10.48 2.84 0.77
CA VAL A 24 -9.43 2.02 1.38
C VAL A 24 -8.15 2.85 1.49
N GLU A 25 -7.70 3.04 2.73
CA GLU A 25 -6.43 3.69 3.03
C GLU A 25 -5.31 2.66 2.90
N VAL A 26 -4.37 2.87 1.97
CA VAL A 26 -3.26 1.96 1.73
C VAL A 26 -1.92 2.62 2.05
N GLU A 27 -1.10 1.94 2.83
CA GLU A 27 0.27 2.31 3.12
C GLU A 27 1.22 1.16 2.81
N ALA A 28 2.30 1.46 2.11
CA ALA A 28 3.40 0.53 1.86
C ALA A 28 4.71 1.12 2.37
N GLY A 29 5.58 0.25 2.88
CA GLY A 29 6.86 0.64 3.44
C GLY A 29 7.85 -0.51 3.38
N SER A 30 9.11 -0.18 3.66
CA SER A 30 10.19 -1.16 3.80
C SER A 30 10.85 -0.99 5.16
N ARG A 31 11.20 -2.10 5.81
CA ARG A 31 11.97 -2.10 7.07
C ARG A 31 12.82 -3.36 7.23
N HIS A 32 13.87 -3.28 8.03
CA HIS A 32 14.63 -4.46 8.43
C HIS A 32 13.94 -5.14 9.61
N ILE A 33 13.90 -6.47 9.58
CA ILE A 33 13.52 -7.31 10.72
C ILE A 33 14.61 -8.37 10.85
N GLY A 34 15.47 -8.21 11.85
CA GLY A 34 16.74 -8.91 11.89
C GLY A 34 17.61 -8.53 10.69
N THR A 35 18.22 -9.53 10.04
CA THR A 35 19.09 -9.32 8.87
C THR A 35 18.30 -9.05 7.58
N ASN A 36 17.03 -9.46 7.50
CA ASN A 36 16.27 -9.41 6.26
C ASN A 36 15.48 -8.09 6.14
N ALA A 37 15.42 -7.56 4.93
CA ALA A 37 14.48 -6.53 4.54
C ALA A 37 13.08 -7.13 4.35
N TYR A 38 12.08 -6.35 4.71
CA TYR A 38 10.67 -6.68 4.55
C TYR A 38 9.96 -5.54 3.86
N VAL A 39 8.99 -5.86 3.00
CA VAL A 39 8.00 -4.91 2.50
C VAL A 39 6.74 -5.06 3.34
N THR A 40 6.33 -4.00 4.02
CA THR A 40 5.09 -3.96 4.78
C THR A 40 4.00 -3.31 3.96
N VAL A 41 2.82 -3.93 3.91
CA VAL A 41 1.63 -3.36 3.29
C VAL A 41 0.50 -3.38 4.31
N ASN A 42 -0.13 -2.23 4.52
CA ASN A 42 -1.33 -2.04 5.30
C ASN A 42 -2.44 -1.51 4.38
N ALA A 43 -3.61 -2.11 4.46
CA ALA A 43 -4.80 -1.64 3.76
C ALA A 43 -5.98 -1.63 4.73
N ARG A 44 -6.42 -0.45 5.14
CA ARG A 44 -7.56 -0.25 6.04
C ARG A 44 -8.82 -0.02 5.22
N ASN A 45 -9.84 -0.83 5.51
CA ASN A 45 -11.17 -0.64 4.98
C ASN A 45 -11.82 0.56 5.70
N ALA A 46 -11.92 1.71 5.03
CA ALA A 46 -12.63 2.89 5.52
C ALA A 46 -14.07 2.97 4.97
N ASP A 47 -14.41 2.06 4.06
CA ASP A 47 -15.75 1.89 3.49
C ASP A 47 -16.74 1.32 4.52
N ASP A 48 -18.02 1.32 4.18
CA ASP A 48 -19.11 0.88 5.06
C ASP A 48 -19.55 -0.59 4.84
N VAL A 49 -18.97 -1.25 3.84
CA VAL A 49 -19.18 -2.68 3.56
C VAL A 49 -17.94 -3.53 3.83
N PRO A 50 -18.08 -4.84 4.13
CA PRO A 50 -16.95 -5.75 4.19
C PRO A 50 -16.28 -5.93 2.83
N LEU A 51 -14.94 -5.89 2.80
CA LEU A 51 -14.15 -6.01 1.57
C LEU A 51 -13.20 -7.21 1.61
N THR A 52 -12.98 -7.83 0.46
CA THR A 52 -11.87 -8.77 0.27
C THR A 52 -10.67 -7.99 -0.25
N ILE A 53 -9.56 -8.06 0.48
CA ILE A 53 -8.36 -7.29 0.19
C ILE A 53 -7.21 -8.26 -0.12
N GLU A 54 -6.63 -8.12 -1.30
CA GLU A 54 -5.42 -8.83 -1.72
C GLU A 54 -4.24 -7.86 -1.78
N LEU A 55 -3.22 -8.12 -0.96
CA LEU A 55 -1.98 -7.35 -0.87
C LEU A 55 -0.95 -8.02 -1.77
N ILE A 56 -0.41 -7.31 -2.75
CA ILE A 56 0.49 -7.86 -3.78
C ILE A 56 1.79 -7.07 -3.79
N THR A 57 2.92 -7.79 -3.76
CA THR A 57 4.26 -7.23 -3.96
C THR A 57 5.01 -8.10 -4.96
N SER A 58 6.18 -7.65 -5.41
CA SER A 58 7.11 -8.47 -6.20
C SER A 58 7.63 -9.71 -5.46
N TYR A 59 7.49 -9.76 -4.13
CA TYR A 59 8.03 -10.82 -3.29
C TYR A 59 7.01 -11.91 -2.95
N ALA A 60 5.74 -11.52 -2.76
CA ALA A 60 4.62 -12.41 -2.49
C ALA A 60 3.30 -11.63 -2.50
N SER A 61 2.19 -12.37 -2.48
CA SER A 61 0.85 -11.84 -2.27
C SER A 61 0.17 -12.50 -1.07
N ARG A 62 -0.85 -11.82 -0.52
CA ARG A 62 -1.71 -12.36 0.54
C ARG A 62 -3.12 -11.81 0.42
N THR A 63 -4.11 -12.69 0.45
CA THR A 63 -5.53 -12.33 0.46
C THR A 63 -6.11 -12.41 1.87
N VAL A 64 -6.89 -11.41 2.24
CA VAL A 64 -7.68 -11.35 3.47
C VAL A 64 -9.13 -11.08 3.06
N ALA A 65 -9.99 -12.10 3.22
CA ALA A 65 -11.40 -11.97 2.91
C ALA A 65 -12.19 -11.36 4.07
N GLY A 66 -13.26 -10.63 3.77
CA GLY A 66 -14.21 -10.14 4.77
C GLY A 66 -13.64 -9.14 5.77
N VAL A 67 -12.73 -8.26 5.34
CA VAL A 67 -12.22 -7.15 6.15
C VAL A 67 -13.38 -6.20 6.40
N VAL A 68 -13.92 -6.23 7.62
CA VAL A 68 -15.04 -5.37 8.02
C VAL A 68 -14.63 -3.89 8.08
N PRO A 69 -15.60 -2.95 7.99
CA PRO A 69 -15.35 -1.52 8.14
C PRO A 69 -14.49 -1.18 9.36
N GLY A 70 -13.53 -0.28 9.16
CA GLY A 70 -12.58 0.19 10.17
C GLY A 70 -11.44 -0.78 10.51
N LYS A 71 -11.41 -1.99 9.95
CA LYS A 71 -10.31 -2.96 10.13
C LYS A 71 -9.33 -2.93 8.95
N ALA A 72 -8.16 -3.52 9.14
CA ALA A 72 -7.11 -3.53 8.13
C ALA A 72 -6.61 -4.94 7.81
N ALA A 73 -6.33 -5.16 6.54
CA ALA A 73 -5.43 -6.23 6.10
C ALA A 73 -3.99 -5.74 6.25
N TYR A 74 -3.15 -6.57 6.86
CA TYR A 74 -1.74 -6.24 7.05
C TYR A 74 -0.86 -7.45 6.73
N GLN A 75 0.24 -7.21 6.03
CA GLN A 75 1.28 -8.20 5.82
C GLN A 75 2.66 -7.56 5.77
N ALA A 76 3.62 -8.21 6.43
CA ALA A 76 5.04 -8.01 6.21
C ALA A 76 5.57 -9.14 5.32
N PHE A 77 5.96 -8.82 4.10
CA PHE A 77 6.53 -9.76 3.13
C PHE A 77 8.05 -9.81 3.30
N ASN A 78 8.58 -10.99 3.65
CA ASN A 78 10.02 -11.20 3.72
C ASN A 78 10.60 -11.20 2.29
N THR A 79 11.54 -10.29 2.00
CA THR A 79 12.16 -10.19 0.66
C THR A 79 13.22 -11.26 0.42
N ARG A 80 13.64 -11.97 1.49
CA ARG A 80 14.76 -12.91 1.53
C ARG A 80 16.09 -12.26 1.10
N SER A 81 16.20 -10.95 1.28
CA SER A 81 17.35 -10.12 0.94
C SER A 81 17.58 -9.07 2.03
N THR A 82 18.81 -8.58 2.17
CA THR A 82 19.13 -7.43 3.04
C THR A 82 18.82 -6.09 2.37
N LEU A 83 18.65 -6.11 1.05
CA LEU A 83 18.38 -4.96 0.18
C LEU A 83 17.03 -5.12 -0.51
N VAL A 84 16.25 -4.04 -0.53
CA VAL A 84 15.05 -3.89 -1.35
C VAL A 84 15.17 -2.59 -2.16
N PRO A 85 14.99 -2.62 -3.49
CA PRO A 85 14.84 -1.38 -4.26
C PRO A 85 13.50 -0.71 -3.94
N ALA A 86 13.35 0.56 -4.31
CA ALA A 86 12.05 1.22 -4.28
C ALA A 86 11.11 0.53 -5.27
N GLY A 87 9.85 0.41 -4.92
CA GLY A 87 8.87 -0.31 -5.73
C GLY A 87 7.45 0.09 -5.40
N ILE A 88 6.50 -0.65 -5.98
CA ILE A 88 5.06 -0.44 -5.81
C ILE A 88 4.45 -1.72 -5.25
N ALA A 89 3.65 -1.59 -4.20
CA ALA A 89 2.72 -2.61 -3.77
C ALA A 89 1.35 -2.33 -4.41
N THR A 90 0.69 -3.37 -4.88
CA THR A 90 -0.66 -3.29 -5.45
C THR A 90 -1.64 -3.91 -4.48
N VAL A 91 -2.70 -3.19 -4.13
CA VAL A 91 -3.80 -3.67 -3.31
C VAL A 91 -5.02 -3.82 -4.19
N LYS A 92 -5.49 -5.06 -4.36
CA LYS A 92 -6.72 -5.36 -5.08
C LYS A 92 -7.85 -5.51 -4.06
N VAL A 93 -8.92 -4.75 -4.27
CA VAL A 93 -10.05 -4.66 -3.35
C VAL A 93 -11.30 -5.11 -4.08
N THR A 94 -11.96 -6.13 -3.55
CA THR A 94 -13.21 -6.67 -4.09
C THR A 94 -14.31 -6.55 -3.06
N GLY A 95 -15.42 -5.92 -3.45
CA GLY A 95 -16.63 -5.78 -2.63
C GLY A 95 -17.89 -5.97 -3.47
N THR A 96 -19.04 -5.90 -2.81
CA THR A 96 -20.35 -5.94 -3.47
C THR A 96 -21.03 -4.58 -3.31
N ARG A 97 -21.44 -3.98 -4.41
CA ARG A 97 -22.19 -2.71 -4.46
C ARG A 97 -23.41 -2.90 -5.36
N ASP A 98 -24.58 -2.51 -4.88
CA ASP A 98 -25.85 -2.64 -5.62
C ASP A 98 -26.10 -4.06 -6.17
N GLY A 99 -25.73 -5.09 -5.39
CA GLY A 99 -25.87 -6.50 -5.78
C GLY A 99 -24.83 -7.00 -6.79
N SER A 100 -23.90 -6.16 -7.24
CA SER A 100 -22.85 -6.52 -8.20
C SER A 100 -21.47 -6.55 -7.55
N THR A 101 -20.63 -7.51 -7.96
CA THR A 101 -19.23 -7.57 -7.48
C THR A 101 -18.38 -6.57 -8.23
N VAL A 102 -17.72 -5.67 -7.50
CA VAL A 102 -16.85 -4.63 -8.06
C VAL A 102 -15.44 -4.78 -7.52
N THR A 103 -14.46 -4.74 -8.42
CA THR A 103 -13.04 -4.85 -8.10
C THR A 103 -12.32 -3.57 -8.45
N ALA A 104 -11.47 -3.08 -7.54
CA ALA A 104 -10.58 -1.95 -7.77
C ALA A 104 -9.15 -2.30 -7.40
N GLN A 105 -8.20 -1.49 -7.90
CA GLN A 105 -6.79 -1.60 -7.57
C GLN A 105 -6.27 -0.26 -7.07
N ILE A 106 -5.47 -0.31 -6.01
CA ILE A 106 -4.82 0.83 -5.39
C ILE A 106 -3.33 0.54 -5.33
N GLU A 107 -2.52 1.45 -5.85
CA GLU A 107 -1.08 1.33 -5.82
C GLU A 107 -0.50 2.18 -4.68
N ALA A 108 0.43 1.59 -3.93
CA ALA A 108 1.14 2.27 -2.85
C ALA A 108 2.66 2.08 -3.04
N PRO A 109 3.42 3.17 -3.26
CA PRO A 109 4.87 3.09 -3.39
C PRO A 109 5.53 2.80 -2.04
N TYR A 110 6.60 2.01 -2.04
CA TYR A 110 7.49 1.83 -0.90
C TYR A 110 8.93 2.23 -1.27
N GLY A 111 9.66 2.76 -0.28
CA GLY A 111 11.04 3.21 -0.46
C GLY A 111 12.04 2.06 -0.59
N ALA A 112 13.18 2.35 -1.19
CA ALA A 112 14.33 1.47 -1.13
C ALA A 112 14.83 1.36 0.32
N LEU A 113 15.36 0.19 0.67
CA LEU A 113 15.97 -0.07 1.96
C LEU A 113 17.18 -0.98 1.76
N GLY A 114 18.35 -0.52 2.17
CA GLY A 114 19.61 -1.25 2.13
C GLY A 114 20.65 -0.51 2.96
N GLY A 115 21.63 -1.27 3.46
CA GLY A 115 22.85 -0.74 4.07
C GLY A 115 24.02 -0.88 3.13
#